data_AF-A0A965FPB9-F1
#
_entry.id   AF-A0A965FPB9-F1
#
_cell.length_a   1.000
_cell.length_b   1.000
_cell.length_c   1.000
_cell.angle_alpha   90.00
_cell.angle_beta   90.00
_cell.angle_gamma   90.00
#
_symmetry.space_group_name_H-M   'P 1'
#
loop_
_entity.id
_entity.type
_entity.pdbx_description
1 polymer ?
#
loop_
_entity_poly.entity_id
_entity_poly.type
_entity_poly.pdbx_seq_one_letter_code
_entity_poly.pdbx_strand_id
1 'polypeptide(L)'
;VGSGGTGYTQNVDITFSDPSEPWGVSATAVGEVTNGSVTSVEMVSNGRGYTGIPTVTFASPNSGINTATGTANLIPTYYSILRSTPISGGICTITVNDNVPYAVGLGSTVPFFKQSRVLASGHSLEYIGSGTNINGALPNQGGVPIQENEIDMRNGGLVVFTSTDQAGNFRIGDGVVINQQSGTISGTFYSKSLFSTMTPFILALGGD
;
A
#
# COMPACT_ATOMS: atom_id res chain seq x y z
N VAL A 1 -3.83 7.48 13.28
CA VAL A 1 -4.61 7.86 14.49
C VAL A 1 -4.31 9.33 14.79
N GLY A 2 -5.33 10.17 14.96
CA GLY A 2 -5.19 11.57 15.38
C GLY A 2 -5.09 11.72 16.90
N SER A 3 -5.79 10.87 17.66
CA SER A 3 -5.64 10.66 19.10
C SER A 3 -6.00 9.21 19.44
N GLY A 4 -5.17 8.53 20.23
CA GLY A 4 -5.38 7.11 20.60
C GLY A 4 -6.50 6.89 21.61
N GLY A 5 -7.07 7.96 22.18
CA GLY A 5 -8.04 7.86 23.27
C GLY A 5 -7.47 7.19 24.52
N THR A 6 -8.32 6.94 25.52
CA THR A 6 -7.96 6.18 26.73
C THR A 6 -9.12 5.31 27.22
N GLY A 7 -8.78 4.23 27.95
CA GLY A 7 -9.76 3.35 28.62
C GLY A 7 -10.24 2.16 27.79
N TYR A 8 -9.50 1.82 26.74
CA TYR A 8 -9.71 0.61 25.95
C TYR A 8 -9.08 -0.60 26.65
N THR A 9 -9.77 -1.75 26.63
CA THR A 9 -9.25 -3.01 27.23
C THR A 9 -9.03 -4.13 26.21
N GLN A 10 -9.43 -3.88 24.97
CA GLN A 10 -9.37 -4.81 23.84
C GLN A 10 -9.18 -4.01 22.54
N ASN A 11 -8.87 -4.71 21.45
CA ASN A 11 -8.86 -4.12 20.12
C ASN A 11 -10.21 -3.50 19.77
N VAL A 12 -10.16 -2.47 18.93
CA VAL A 12 -11.29 -1.57 18.67
C VAL A 12 -11.77 -1.75 17.25
N ASP A 13 -13.07 -1.94 17.06
CA ASP A 13 -13.67 -1.91 15.73
C ASP A 13 -13.68 -0.48 15.17
N ILE A 14 -13.27 -0.34 13.92
CA ILE A 14 -13.25 0.93 13.21
C ILE A 14 -14.13 0.81 11.97
N THR A 15 -15.15 1.64 11.92
CA THR A 15 -16.08 1.73 10.81
C THR A 15 -15.85 3.00 9.99
N PHE A 16 -16.18 2.92 8.71
CA PHE A 16 -16.08 4.04 7.77
C PHE A 16 -17.47 4.35 7.25
N SER A 17 -17.75 5.63 6.97
CA SER A 17 -18.97 6.00 6.25
C SER A 17 -19.06 5.27 4.91
N ASP A 18 -20.27 5.17 4.36
CA ASP A 18 -20.49 4.45 3.11
C ASP A 18 -19.74 5.09 1.93
N PRO A 19 -19.31 4.27 0.95
CA PRO A 19 -18.72 4.77 -0.28
C PRO A 19 -19.71 5.62 -1.08
N SER A 20 -19.18 6.55 -1.86
CA SER A 20 -19.95 7.50 -2.65
C SER A 20 -20.59 6.86 -3.88
N GLU A 21 -19.98 5.78 -4.36
CA GLU A 21 -20.37 5.08 -5.58
C GLU A 21 -21.26 3.86 -5.29
N PRO A 22 -22.31 3.59 -6.08
CA PRO A 22 -23.22 2.45 -5.85
C PRO A 22 -22.57 1.06 -5.91
N TRP A 23 -21.43 0.93 -6.58
CA TRP A 23 -20.64 -0.31 -6.67
C TRP A 23 -19.54 -0.39 -5.59
N GLY A 24 -19.50 0.60 -4.71
CA GLY A 24 -18.51 0.73 -3.65
C GLY A 24 -18.59 -0.43 -2.66
N VAL A 25 -17.46 -0.65 -1.98
CA VAL A 25 -17.35 -1.62 -0.88
C VAL A 25 -16.79 -0.84 0.30
N SER A 26 -17.46 -0.92 1.44
CA SER A 26 -17.02 -0.20 2.63
C SER A 26 -15.65 -0.68 3.10
N ALA A 27 -14.81 0.25 3.52
CA ALA A 27 -13.57 -0.06 4.21
C ALA A 27 -13.87 -0.63 5.61
N THR A 28 -12.98 -1.47 6.11
CA THR A 28 -13.06 -2.06 7.46
C THR A 28 -11.67 -2.12 8.06
N ALA A 29 -11.56 -1.81 9.35
CA ALA A 29 -10.29 -1.81 10.05
C ALA A 29 -10.46 -2.16 11.53
N VAL A 30 -9.35 -2.55 12.15
CA VAL A 30 -9.26 -2.83 13.58
C VAL A 30 -8.16 -1.96 14.17
N GLY A 31 -8.43 -1.30 15.28
CA GLY A 31 -7.45 -0.55 16.05
C GLY A 31 -6.76 -1.48 17.06
N GLU A 32 -5.43 -1.53 17.04
CA GLU A 32 -4.68 -2.25 18.06
C GLU A 32 -4.49 -1.36 19.29
N VAL A 33 -4.69 -1.96 20.47
CA VAL A 33 -4.64 -1.24 21.73
C VAL A 33 -3.45 -1.69 22.56
N THR A 34 -2.66 -0.71 23.00
CA THR A 34 -1.56 -0.92 23.94
C THR A 34 -1.72 0.04 25.12
N ASN A 35 -1.59 -0.47 26.34
CA ASN A 35 -1.67 0.33 27.58
C ASN A 35 -2.94 1.22 27.68
N GLY A 36 -4.07 0.74 27.15
CA GLY A 36 -5.35 1.44 27.25
C GLY A 36 -5.64 2.47 26.15
N SER A 37 -4.78 2.59 25.14
CA SER A 37 -4.91 3.52 24.02
C SER A 37 -4.72 2.82 22.68
N VAL A 38 -5.42 3.28 21.64
CA VAL A 38 -5.23 2.82 20.27
C VAL A 38 -3.87 3.34 19.76
N THR A 39 -2.97 2.42 19.42
CA THR A 39 -1.60 2.74 18.98
C THR A 39 -1.39 2.56 17.49
N SER A 40 -2.15 1.67 16.85
CA SER A 40 -2.06 1.43 15.41
C SER A 40 -3.46 1.12 14.85
N VAL A 41 -3.58 1.15 13.51
CA VAL A 41 -4.78 0.74 12.80
C VAL A 41 -4.37 -0.25 11.73
N GLU A 42 -4.94 -1.44 11.79
CA GLU A 42 -4.81 -2.46 10.77
C GLU A 42 -6.03 -2.42 9.85
N MET A 43 -5.78 -2.17 8.55
CA MET A 43 -6.83 -2.23 7.54
C MET A 43 -7.12 -3.69 7.18
N VAL A 44 -8.35 -4.15 7.46
CA VAL A 44 -8.84 -5.46 7.03
C VAL A 44 -9.27 -5.41 5.56
N SER A 45 -9.89 -4.30 5.17
CA SER A 45 -10.25 -3.98 3.78
C SER A 45 -10.11 -2.48 3.58
N ASN A 46 -9.38 -2.07 2.54
CA ASN A 46 -9.26 -0.66 2.17
C ASN A 46 -10.55 -0.08 1.56
N GLY A 47 -11.54 -0.95 1.26
CA GLY A 47 -12.75 -0.56 0.54
C GLY A 47 -12.49 -0.01 -0.86
N ARG A 48 -13.53 0.49 -1.52
CA ARG A 48 -13.47 1.18 -2.82
C ARG A 48 -14.73 1.99 -3.08
N GLY A 49 -14.66 2.92 -4.03
CA GLY A 49 -15.81 3.75 -4.44
C GLY A 49 -15.96 5.03 -3.60
N TYR A 50 -14.92 5.43 -2.89
CA TYR A 50 -14.86 6.70 -2.15
C TYR A 50 -14.38 7.82 -3.07
N THR A 51 -15.23 8.82 -3.34
CA THR A 51 -14.83 10.04 -4.08
C THR A 51 -14.58 11.24 -3.15
N GLY A 52 -15.01 11.15 -1.89
CA GLY A 52 -14.68 12.05 -0.80
C GLY A 52 -14.12 11.29 0.41
N ILE A 53 -13.38 11.99 1.27
CA ILE A 53 -12.76 11.40 2.46
C ILE A 53 -13.87 10.85 3.37
N PRO A 54 -13.90 9.53 3.66
CA PRO A 54 -14.92 8.97 4.53
C PRO A 54 -14.75 9.43 5.97
N THR A 55 -15.85 9.49 6.70
CA THR A 55 -15.80 9.66 8.15
C THR A 55 -15.32 8.36 8.79
N VAL A 56 -14.36 8.45 9.70
CA VAL A 56 -13.81 7.31 10.45
C VAL A 56 -14.39 7.35 11.86
N THR A 57 -14.97 6.25 12.30
CA THR A 57 -15.56 6.12 13.64
C THR A 57 -14.93 4.95 14.38
N PHE A 58 -14.36 5.25 15.54
CA PHE A 58 -13.83 4.27 16.47
C PHE A 58 -14.92 3.92 17.47
N ALA A 59 -15.06 2.64 17.82
CA ALA A 59 -15.96 2.25 18.90
C ALA A 59 -15.55 2.94 20.23
N SER A 60 -16.54 3.21 21.08
CA SER A 60 -16.32 3.84 22.38
C SER A 60 -15.44 2.98 23.29
N PRO A 61 -14.62 3.59 24.17
CA PRO A 61 -13.79 2.84 25.11
C PRO A 61 -14.65 2.10 26.15
N ASN A 62 -14.08 1.03 26.73
CA ASN A 62 -14.76 0.26 27.78
C ASN A 62 -14.92 1.07 29.08
N SER A 63 -14.06 2.05 29.31
CA SER A 63 -14.09 2.93 30.46
C SER A 63 -13.74 4.37 30.06
N GLY A 64 -14.46 5.34 30.64
CA GLY A 64 -14.27 6.76 30.33
C GLY A 64 -14.95 7.20 29.02
N ILE A 65 -14.61 8.41 28.55
CA ILE A 65 -15.26 9.05 27.39
C ILE A 65 -14.28 9.47 26.29
N ASN A 66 -12.99 9.21 26.47
CA ASN A 66 -11.93 9.66 25.57
C ASN A 66 -11.80 8.72 24.38
N THR A 67 -12.73 8.82 23.43
CA THR A 67 -12.75 7.99 22.22
C THR A 67 -11.59 8.35 21.29
N ALA A 68 -10.97 7.34 20.69
CA ALA A 68 -9.93 7.52 19.68
C ALA A 68 -10.48 8.24 18.43
N THR A 69 -9.61 8.97 17.75
CA THR A 69 -9.94 9.67 16.50
C THR A 69 -8.91 9.39 15.42
N GLY A 70 -9.32 9.53 14.17
CA GLY A 70 -8.46 9.34 13.00
C GLY A 70 -9.10 9.89 11.75
N THR A 71 -8.29 10.09 10.72
CA THR A 71 -8.73 10.51 9.40
C THR A 71 -8.32 9.44 8.39
N ALA A 72 -9.15 9.26 7.36
CA ALA A 72 -8.79 8.41 6.23
C ALA A 72 -7.98 9.22 5.21
N ASN A 73 -7.04 8.54 4.54
CA ASN A 73 -6.34 9.09 3.38
C ASN A 73 -6.78 8.31 2.13
N LEU A 74 -7.26 9.03 1.11
CA LEU A 74 -7.66 8.40 -0.15
C LEU A 74 -6.46 8.28 -1.09
N ILE A 75 -6.24 7.06 -1.57
CA ILE A 75 -5.20 6.77 -2.55
C ILE A 75 -5.89 6.40 -3.87
N PRO A 76 -5.69 7.19 -4.95
CA PRO A 76 -6.26 6.87 -6.25
C PRO A 76 -5.66 5.58 -6.81
N THR A 77 -6.49 4.79 -7.47
CA THR A 77 -6.07 3.60 -8.23
C THR A 77 -5.86 3.98 -9.69
N TYR A 78 -4.66 3.72 -10.22
CA TYR A 78 -4.32 3.97 -11.62
C TYR A 78 -4.17 2.67 -12.39
N TYR A 79 -4.61 2.69 -13.65
CA TYR A 79 -4.44 1.59 -14.59
C TYR A 79 -3.48 2.02 -15.71
N SER A 80 -2.55 1.15 -16.06
CA SER A 80 -1.65 1.37 -17.18
C SER A 80 -2.29 0.89 -18.48
N ILE A 81 -2.22 1.72 -19.52
CA ILE A 81 -2.71 1.38 -20.85
C ILE A 81 -1.66 0.48 -21.52
N LEU A 82 -2.08 -0.72 -21.91
CA LEU A 82 -1.24 -1.68 -22.63
C LEU A 82 -1.27 -1.43 -24.14
N ARG A 83 -2.46 -1.11 -24.68
CA ARG A 83 -2.66 -0.79 -26.09
C ARG A 83 -3.95 0.00 -26.31
N SER A 84 -4.05 0.63 -27.48
CA SER A 84 -5.27 1.25 -27.98
C SER A 84 -5.51 0.90 -29.45
N THR A 85 -6.77 0.92 -29.89
CA THR A 85 -7.11 0.93 -31.31
C THR A 85 -6.93 2.33 -31.89
N PRO A 86 -6.74 2.47 -33.21
CA PRO A 86 -6.89 3.76 -33.87
C PRO A 86 -8.25 4.39 -33.56
N ILE A 87 -8.29 5.72 -33.55
CA ILE A 87 -9.54 6.46 -33.40
C ILE A 87 -10.33 6.33 -34.70
N SER A 88 -11.57 5.86 -34.62
CA SER A 88 -12.52 5.81 -35.72
C SER A 88 -13.86 6.36 -35.25
N GLY A 89 -14.39 7.37 -35.95
CA GLY A 89 -15.63 8.05 -35.53
C GLY A 89 -15.55 8.70 -34.15
N GLY A 90 -14.36 9.13 -33.71
CA GLY A 90 -14.14 9.70 -32.37
C GLY A 90 -14.06 8.66 -31.24
N ILE A 91 -14.14 7.36 -31.57
CA ILE A 91 -14.11 6.27 -30.60
C ILE A 91 -12.78 5.50 -30.73
N CYS A 92 -12.21 5.11 -29.59
CA CYS A 92 -11.11 4.14 -29.52
C CYS A 92 -11.38 3.15 -28.39
N THR A 93 -10.79 1.96 -28.49
CA THR A 93 -10.80 0.95 -27.43
C THR A 93 -9.41 0.87 -26.83
N ILE A 94 -9.32 1.01 -25.51
CA ILE A 94 -8.09 0.79 -24.75
C ILE A 94 -8.13 -0.59 -24.08
N THR A 95 -6.97 -1.22 -23.94
CA THR A 95 -6.77 -2.37 -23.05
C THR A 95 -5.85 -1.93 -21.92
N VAL A 96 -6.26 -2.16 -20.67
CA VAL A 96 -5.49 -1.82 -19.47
C VAL A 96 -4.87 -3.08 -18.85
N ASN A 97 -3.94 -2.88 -17.91
CA ASN A 97 -3.16 -3.92 -17.27
C ASN A 97 -3.91 -4.80 -16.26
N ASP A 98 -5.09 -4.37 -15.80
CA ASP A 98 -5.90 -5.11 -14.83
C ASP A 98 -7.40 -4.82 -15.05
N ASN A 99 -8.26 -5.62 -14.43
CA ASN A 99 -9.70 -5.46 -14.53
C ASN A 99 -10.19 -4.23 -13.77
N VAL A 100 -11.01 -3.40 -14.41
CA VAL A 100 -11.72 -2.31 -13.73
C VAL A 100 -12.89 -2.93 -12.96
N PRO A 101 -12.98 -2.76 -11.64
CA PRO A 101 -13.91 -3.51 -10.80
C PRO A 101 -15.38 -3.10 -10.92
N TYR A 102 -15.71 -2.22 -11.86
CA TYR A 102 -17.04 -1.69 -12.11
C TYR A 102 -17.22 -1.39 -13.60
N ALA A 103 -18.48 -1.36 -14.05
CA ALA A 103 -18.80 -1.03 -15.43
C ALA A 103 -18.61 0.48 -15.67
N VAL A 104 -17.91 0.84 -16.75
CA VAL A 104 -17.78 2.23 -17.21
C VAL A 104 -18.93 2.52 -18.18
N GLY A 105 -19.85 3.41 -17.78
CA GLY A 105 -21.05 3.74 -18.54
C GLY A 105 -20.86 4.92 -19.51
N LEU A 106 -21.89 5.18 -20.32
CA LEU A 106 -21.95 6.40 -21.12
C LEU A 106 -21.99 7.64 -20.21
N GLY A 107 -21.22 8.67 -20.55
CA GLY A 107 -21.13 9.90 -19.77
C GLY A 107 -20.15 9.84 -18.59
N SER A 108 -19.51 8.69 -18.32
CA SER A 108 -18.43 8.61 -17.34
C SER A 108 -17.19 9.35 -17.82
N THR A 109 -16.67 10.28 -17.00
CA THR A 109 -15.40 10.94 -17.26
C THR A 109 -14.24 10.03 -16.84
N VAL A 110 -13.39 9.66 -17.80
CA VAL A 110 -12.17 8.88 -17.53
C VAL A 110 -10.96 9.79 -17.77
N PRO A 111 -10.25 10.22 -16.70
CA PRO A 111 -9.08 11.06 -16.86
C PRO A 111 -7.88 10.25 -17.35
N PHE A 112 -7.14 10.80 -18.30
CA PHE A 112 -5.88 10.23 -18.80
C PHE A 112 -4.71 11.06 -18.32
N PHE A 113 -3.69 10.38 -17.81
CA PHE A 113 -2.47 11.01 -17.30
C PHE A 113 -1.25 10.42 -18.00
N LYS A 114 -0.25 11.26 -18.23
CA LYS A 114 1.07 10.78 -18.60
C LYS A 114 1.81 10.35 -17.34
N GLN A 115 2.24 9.10 -17.29
CA GLN A 115 3.00 8.59 -16.14
C GLN A 115 4.33 9.33 -15.99
N SER A 116 4.58 9.86 -14.79
CA SER A 116 5.93 10.30 -14.40
C SER A 116 6.77 9.07 -14.09
N ARG A 117 7.86 8.87 -14.83
CA ARG A 117 8.69 7.67 -14.71
C ARG A 117 10.16 8.01 -14.54
N VAL A 118 10.76 7.51 -13.47
CA VAL A 118 12.20 7.52 -13.24
C VAL A 118 12.74 6.12 -13.49
N LEU A 119 13.82 6.01 -14.25
CA LEU A 119 14.52 4.75 -14.54
C LEU A 119 15.93 4.85 -13.97
N ALA A 120 16.24 3.99 -13.01
CA ALA A 120 17.45 3.95 -12.23
C ALA A 120 18.06 2.55 -12.32
N SER A 121 18.78 2.25 -13.41
CA SER A 121 19.29 0.89 -13.68
C SER A 121 20.21 0.32 -12.60
N GLY A 122 20.81 1.18 -11.76
CA GLY A 122 21.58 0.82 -10.57
C GLY A 122 21.96 2.06 -9.76
N HIS A 123 21.64 2.09 -8.47
CA HIS A 123 22.00 3.19 -7.56
C HIS A 123 22.42 2.67 -6.17
N SER A 124 23.44 3.29 -5.57
CA SER A 124 23.74 3.09 -4.15
C SER A 124 22.88 4.06 -3.33
N LEU A 125 22.01 3.53 -2.48
CA LEU A 125 21.10 4.29 -1.62
C LEU A 125 21.54 4.18 -0.15
N GLU A 126 22.83 4.40 0.09
CA GLU A 126 23.42 4.25 1.40
C GLU A 126 22.95 5.36 2.36
N TYR A 127 22.44 4.96 3.53
CA TYR A 127 22.06 5.85 4.62
C TYR A 127 20.95 6.86 4.30
N ILE A 128 20.15 6.62 3.26
CA ILE A 128 19.01 7.48 2.94
C ILE A 128 17.99 7.44 4.09
N GLY A 129 17.46 8.63 4.43
CA GLY A 129 16.52 8.79 5.54
C GLY A 129 17.16 9.08 6.91
N SER A 130 18.50 9.14 7.02
CA SER A 130 19.20 9.42 8.29
C SER A 130 19.07 10.87 8.81
N GLY A 131 18.37 11.74 8.06
CA GLY A 131 18.13 13.14 8.42
C GLY A 131 19.01 14.14 7.67
N THR A 132 18.75 15.43 7.90
CA THR A 132 19.43 16.55 7.21
C THR A 132 20.45 17.28 8.09
N ASN A 133 20.47 17.01 9.40
CA ASN A 133 21.47 17.54 10.31
C ASN A 133 22.72 16.64 10.29
N ILE A 134 23.82 17.15 9.76
CA ILE A 134 25.07 16.39 9.62
C ILE A 134 25.58 15.80 10.93
N ASN A 135 25.34 16.47 12.07
CA ASN A 135 25.82 16.01 13.37
C ASN A 135 25.07 14.80 13.91
N GLY A 136 23.91 14.43 13.33
CA GLY A 136 23.15 13.24 13.70
C GLY A 136 22.91 12.26 12.55
N ALA A 137 23.09 12.70 11.31
CA ALA A 137 22.83 11.87 10.13
C ALA A 137 24.01 10.93 9.78
N LEU A 138 25.19 11.17 10.34
CA LEU A 138 26.35 10.31 10.07
C LEU A 138 26.21 8.95 10.77
N PRO A 139 26.68 7.86 10.15
CA PRO A 139 26.62 6.52 10.75
C PRO A 139 27.33 6.45 12.10
N ASN A 140 28.47 7.12 12.22
CA ASN A 140 29.27 7.15 13.46
C ASN A 140 28.62 7.98 14.58
N GLN A 141 27.60 8.79 14.29
CA GLN A 141 26.82 9.55 15.26
C GLN A 141 25.46 8.90 15.56
N GLY A 142 25.22 7.68 15.07
CA GLY A 142 23.96 6.96 15.29
C GLY A 142 22.86 7.28 14.29
N GLY A 143 23.20 7.82 13.11
CA GLY A 143 22.24 8.01 12.02
C GLY A 143 21.60 6.68 11.61
N VAL A 144 20.28 6.61 11.69
CA VAL A 144 19.51 5.41 11.33
C VAL A 144 18.78 5.68 10.01
N PRO A 145 19.06 4.89 8.95
CA PRO A 145 18.37 5.03 7.68
C PRO A 145 16.91 4.60 7.80
N ILE A 146 16.08 5.14 6.91
CA ILE A 146 14.67 4.78 6.78
C ILE A 146 14.49 4.29 5.36
N GLN A 147 14.34 2.97 5.20
CA GLN A 147 14.25 2.32 3.89
C GLN A 147 13.15 2.90 3.00
N GLU A 148 12.03 3.28 3.60
CA GLU A 148 10.87 3.86 2.91
C GLU A 148 11.20 5.21 2.26
N ASN A 149 12.23 5.92 2.72
CA ASN A 149 12.65 7.21 2.17
C ASN A 149 13.57 7.08 0.94
N GLU A 150 13.99 5.87 0.57
CA GLU A 150 14.85 5.64 -0.60
C GLU A 150 14.16 5.98 -1.93
N ILE A 151 12.85 5.77 -1.98
CA ILE A 151 12.02 6.01 -3.15
C ILE A 151 10.71 6.66 -2.72
N ASP A 152 10.11 7.42 -3.63
CA ASP A 152 8.82 8.04 -3.37
C ASP A 152 7.97 7.99 -4.63
N MET A 153 6.93 7.15 -4.59
CA MET A 153 5.98 6.97 -5.69
C MET A 153 4.63 7.49 -5.25
N ARG A 154 4.21 8.62 -5.82
CA ARG A 154 2.93 9.27 -5.50
C ARG A 154 2.11 9.47 -6.76
N ASN A 155 0.79 9.44 -6.62
CA ASN A 155 -0.15 9.83 -7.68
C ASN A 155 0.11 9.13 -9.03
N GLY A 156 0.46 7.84 -9.00
CA GLY A 156 0.72 7.04 -10.21
C GLY A 156 2.12 7.19 -10.80
N GLY A 157 3.00 7.99 -10.17
CA GLY A 157 4.42 8.03 -10.49
C GLY A 157 5.10 6.67 -10.23
N LEU A 158 6.06 6.33 -11.07
CA LEU A 158 6.77 5.04 -11.02
C LEU A 158 8.28 5.26 -11.01
N VAL A 159 8.95 4.71 -10.01
CA VAL A 159 10.41 4.61 -9.95
C VAL A 159 10.77 3.16 -10.22
N VAL A 160 11.40 2.89 -11.37
CA VAL A 160 11.96 1.58 -11.67
C VAL A 160 13.44 1.64 -11.33
N PHE A 161 13.88 0.82 -10.38
CA PHE A 161 15.25 0.88 -9.91
C PHE A 161 15.84 -0.51 -9.63
N THR A 162 17.16 -0.59 -9.68
CA THR A 162 17.91 -1.54 -8.86
C THR A 162 18.80 -0.77 -7.89
N SER A 163 18.96 -1.25 -6.67
CA SER A 163 19.78 -0.55 -5.67
C SER A 163 20.47 -1.47 -4.69
N THR A 164 21.49 -0.91 -4.04
CA THR A 164 22.16 -1.48 -2.86
C THR A 164 22.09 -0.48 -1.71
N ASP A 165 21.74 -0.94 -0.51
CA ASP A 165 21.69 -0.12 0.71
C ASP A 165 22.99 -0.21 1.54
N GLN A 166 23.05 0.52 2.66
CA GLN A 166 24.17 0.52 3.59
C GLN A 166 24.51 -0.84 4.21
N ALA A 167 23.55 -1.78 4.24
CA ALA A 167 23.74 -3.13 4.75
C ALA A 167 24.14 -4.12 3.63
N GLY A 168 24.24 -3.65 2.39
CA GLY A 168 24.54 -4.44 1.21
C GLY A 168 23.32 -5.18 0.64
N ASN A 169 22.11 -4.91 1.13
CA ASN A 169 20.91 -5.55 0.60
C ASN A 169 20.64 -5.04 -0.82
N PHE A 170 20.25 -5.96 -1.70
CA PHE A 170 19.97 -5.63 -3.10
C PHE A 170 18.47 -5.61 -3.36
N ARG A 171 17.98 -4.59 -4.07
CA ARG A 171 16.56 -4.39 -4.37
C ARG A 171 16.33 -4.24 -5.86
N ILE A 172 15.21 -4.77 -6.35
CA ILE A 172 14.68 -4.52 -7.70
C ILE A 172 13.23 -4.06 -7.55
N GLY A 173 12.99 -2.75 -7.70
CA GLY A 173 11.70 -2.16 -7.37
C GLY A 173 11.26 -2.53 -5.95
N ASP A 174 9.94 -2.63 -5.76
CA ASP A 174 9.34 -3.18 -4.54
C ASP A 174 9.14 -4.71 -4.59
N GLY A 175 9.50 -5.31 -5.72
CA GLY A 175 9.14 -6.67 -6.06
C GLY A 175 10.05 -7.76 -5.52
N VAL A 176 11.34 -7.42 -5.35
CA VAL A 176 12.41 -8.35 -4.96
C VAL A 176 13.39 -7.64 -4.05
N VAL A 177 13.67 -8.26 -2.90
CA VAL A 177 14.71 -7.85 -1.95
C VAL A 177 15.57 -9.04 -1.63
N ILE A 178 16.88 -8.88 -1.75
CA ILE A 178 17.89 -9.85 -1.34
C ILE A 178 18.60 -9.29 -0.11
N ASN A 179 18.44 -9.96 1.02
CA ASN A 179 19.14 -9.59 2.25
C ASN A 179 20.44 -10.39 2.35
N GLN A 180 21.58 -9.72 2.23
CA GLN A 180 22.89 -10.40 2.19
C GLN A 180 23.29 -10.99 3.54
N GLN A 181 22.88 -10.38 4.65
CA GLN A 181 23.24 -10.84 5.98
C GLN A 181 22.54 -12.17 6.33
N SER A 182 21.29 -12.32 5.91
CA SER A 182 20.51 -13.55 6.13
C SER A 182 20.53 -14.51 4.95
N GLY A 183 21.00 -14.09 3.78
CA GLY A 183 20.95 -14.85 2.53
C GLY A 183 19.54 -15.07 1.98
N THR A 184 18.56 -14.29 2.42
CA THR A 184 17.14 -14.49 2.06
C THR A 184 16.73 -13.65 0.86
N ILE A 185 15.82 -14.20 0.05
CA ILE A 185 15.15 -13.49 -1.05
C ILE A 185 13.67 -13.39 -0.69
N SER A 186 13.11 -12.18 -0.77
CA SER A 186 11.73 -11.90 -0.42
C SER A 186 11.09 -10.92 -1.40
N GLY A 187 9.76 -10.80 -1.34
CA GLY A 187 9.00 -9.84 -2.13
C GLY A 187 7.68 -10.38 -2.67
N THR A 188 6.79 -9.46 -3.03
CA THR A 188 5.43 -9.77 -3.49
C THR A 188 5.42 -10.45 -4.87
N PHE A 189 6.38 -10.13 -5.74
CA PHE A 189 6.51 -10.79 -7.05
C PHE A 189 7.27 -12.11 -6.97
N TYR A 190 8.20 -12.26 -6.03
CA TYR A 190 8.89 -13.53 -5.78
C TYR A 190 7.92 -14.63 -5.31
N SER A 191 6.99 -14.29 -4.42
CA SER A 191 5.99 -15.24 -3.89
C SER A 191 5.06 -15.80 -4.96
N LYS A 192 4.64 -14.98 -5.95
CA LYS A 192 3.80 -15.44 -7.08
C LYS A 192 4.47 -16.53 -7.93
N SER A 193 5.81 -16.50 -8.04
CA SER A 193 6.59 -17.49 -8.79
C SER A 193 6.65 -18.86 -8.08
N LEU A 194 6.80 -18.86 -6.75
CA LEU A 194 6.88 -20.10 -5.96
C LEU A 194 5.53 -20.85 -5.90
N PHE A 195 4.41 -20.13 -5.75
CA PHE A 195 3.08 -20.75 -5.76
C PHE A 195 2.66 -21.27 -7.14
N SER A 196 3.19 -20.70 -8.23
CA SER A 196 3.01 -21.26 -9.57
C SER A 196 3.88 -22.51 -9.83
N THR A 197 4.90 -22.75 -8.99
CA THR A 197 5.86 -23.87 -9.14
C THR A 197 5.57 -25.02 -8.18
N MET A 198 4.83 -24.80 -7.09
CA MET A 198 4.33 -25.88 -6.25
C MET A 198 3.13 -26.56 -6.93
N THR A 199 3.30 -27.81 -7.37
CA THR A 199 2.19 -28.70 -7.74
C THR A 199 1.14 -28.73 -6.63
N PRO A 200 -0.18 -28.70 -6.94
CA PRO A 200 -1.21 -28.60 -5.91
C PRO A 200 -1.12 -29.79 -4.95
N PHE A 201 -1.26 -29.51 -3.65
CA PHE A 201 -1.42 -30.53 -2.62
C PHE A 201 -2.68 -31.36 -2.96
N ILE A 202 -2.49 -32.59 -3.45
CA ILE A 202 -3.55 -33.58 -3.51
C ILE A 202 -3.82 -34.00 -2.06
N LEU A 203 -4.92 -33.50 -1.50
CA LEU A 203 -5.50 -34.06 -0.28
C LEU A 203 -6.16 -35.39 -0.65
N ALA A 204 -5.44 -36.49 -0.45
CA ALA A 204 -6.04 -37.81 -0.48
C ALA A 204 -6.88 -37.97 0.79
N LEU A 205 -8.18 -37.71 0.69
CA LEU A 205 -9.13 -38.18 1.70
C LEU A 205 -9.25 -39.69 1.51
N GLY A 206 -8.52 -40.45 2.32
CA GLY A 206 -8.74 -41.89 2.46
C GLY A 206 -10.13 -42.10 3.04
N GLY A 207 -11.00 -42.72 2.26
CA GLY A 207 -12.29 -43.23 2.74
C GLY A 207 -12.10 -44.64 3.28
N ASP A 208 -12.55 -44.86 4.51
CA ASP A 208 -12.91 -46.19 5.02
C ASP A 208 -14.28 -46.60 4.46
#